data_AF-A0A381ZZI8-F1
#
_entry.id   AF-A0A381ZZI8-F1
#
_cell.length_a   1.000
_cell.length_b   1.000
_cell.length_c   1.000
_cell.angle_alpha   90.00
_cell.angle_beta   90.00
_cell.angle_gamma   90.00
#
_symmetry.space_group_name_H-M   'P 1'
#
loop_
_entity.id
_entity.type
_entity.pdbx_description
1 polymer ?
#
loop_
_entity_poly.entity_id
_entity_poly.type
_entity_poly.pdbx_seq_one_letter_code
_entity_poly.pdbx_strand_id
1 'polypeptide(L)'
;MNEDPLQEALSDESAFSGETDESELQALVSRLKTNILIIGSGGAGNNTLLRLYKEGMTSLELLAVNTDAQHLLNTSVPHRMLIGKVLTKGLG
;
A
#
# COMPACT_ATOMS: atom_id res chain seq x y z
N MET A 1 12.15 -0.32 -31.04
CA MET A 1 12.51 1.00 -30.49
C MET A 1 11.55 1.28 -29.36
N ASN A 2 11.85 0.77 -28.17
CA ASN A 2 11.23 1.22 -26.93
C ASN A 2 12.42 1.74 -26.13
N GLU A 3 12.76 3.00 -26.36
CA GLU A 3 13.76 3.71 -25.57
C GLU A 3 13.20 3.81 -24.15
N ASP A 4 13.94 3.25 -23.19
CA ASP A 4 13.61 3.36 -21.78
C ASP A 4 13.80 4.83 -21.36
N PRO A 5 12.75 5.54 -20.91
CA PRO A 5 12.86 6.94 -20.51
C PRO A 5 13.84 7.16 -19.34
N LEU A 6 14.29 6.09 -18.68
CA LEU A 6 15.34 6.12 -17.66
C LEU A 6 16.74 6.42 -18.21
N GLN A 7 16.99 6.13 -19.48
CA GLN A 7 18.32 6.26 -20.08
C GLN A 7 18.60 7.68 -20.61
N GLU A 8 17.53 8.40 -20.99
CA GLU A 8 17.62 9.78 -21.50
C GLU A 8 17.88 10.80 -20.37
N ALA A 9 17.29 10.57 -19.19
CA ALA A 9 17.41 11.46 -18.03
C ALA A 9 18.81 11.48 -17.37
N LEU A 10 19.68 10.51 -17.68
CA LEU A 10 21.01 10.37 -17.06
C LEU A 10 22.15 10.91 -17.93
N SER A 11 21.85 11.53 -19.08
CA SER A 11 22.86 11.86 -20.10
C SER A 11 23.36 13.32 -20.10
N ASP A 12 22.86 14.19 -19.22
CA ASP A 12 23.24 15.61 -19.20
C ASP A 12 24.22 15.94 -18.05
N GLU A 13 25.46 15.45 -18.18
CA GLU A 13 26.58 15.68 -17.26
C GLU A 13 27.27 17.06 -17.45
N SER A 14 26.51 18.11 -17.78
CA SER A 14 27.10 19.46 -17.92
C SER A 14 26.26 20.60 -17.34
N ALA A 15 25.97 20.56 -16.04
CA ALA A 15 25.78 21.76 -15.19
C ALA A 15 25.48 21.39 -13.73
N PHE A 16 26.39 20.75 -12.99
CA PHE A 16 26.22 20.63 -11.54
C PHE A 16 26.75 21.89 -10.85
N SER A 17 25.87 22.88 -10.61
CA SER A 17 26.20 24.13 -9.89
C SER A 17 26.30 23.97 -8.37
N GLY A 18 25.94 22.80 -7.83
CA GLY A 18 25.86 22.55 -6.39
C GLY A 18 24.66 23.21 -5.72
N GLU A 19 23.79 23.90 -6.46
CA GLU A 19 22.54 24.45 -5.94
C GLU A 19 21.42 23.40 -6.12
N THR A 20 20.87 22.92 -5.01
CA THR A 20 19.72 22.01 -5.03
C THR A 20 18.46 22.78 -5.40
N ASP A 21 17.88 22.52 -6.57
CA ASP A 21 16.53 22.99 -6.89
C ASP A 21 15.50 22.18 -6.06
N GLU A 22 14.89 22.85 -5.09
CA GLU A 22 13.90 22.25 -4.20
C GLU A 22 12.65 21.76 -4.96
N SER A 23 12.33 22.37 -6.10
CA SER A 23 11.21 21.96 -6.97
C SER A 23 11.51 20.64 -7.68
N GLU A 24 12.73 20.47 -8.17
CA GLU A 24 13.18 19.24 -8.83
C GLU A 24 13.25 18.09 -7.83
N LEU A 25 13.78 18.35 -6.62
CA LEU A 25 13.83 17.37 -5.54
C LEU A 25 12.42 16.93 -5.12
N GLN A 26 11.48 17.87 -4.99
CA GLN A 26 10.09 17.57 -4.67
C GLN A 26 9.42 16.72 -5.76
N ALA A 27 9.69 17.00 -7.04
CA ALA A 27 9.16 16.23 -8.17
C ALA A 27 9.72 14.80 -8.21
N LEU A 28 11.01 14.62 -7.90
CA LEU A 28 11.64 13.30 -7.81
C LEU A 28 11.05 12.49 -6.63
N VAL A 29 10.94 13.08 -5.44
CA VAL A 29 10.36 12.42 -4.26
C VAL A 29 8.90 12.03 -4.50
N SER A 30 8.12 12.88 -5.17
CA SER A 30 6.73 12.57 -5.53
C SER A 30 6.63 11.37 -6.48
N ARG A 31 7.55 11.27 -7.45
CA ARG A 31 7.63 10.13 -8.38
C ARG A 31 8.04 8.82 -7.69
N LEU A 32 8.76 8.89 -6.58
CA LEU A 32 9.22 7.74 -5.80
C LEU A 32 8.22 7.27 -4.73
N LYS A 33 6.98 7.77 -4.73
CA LYS A 33 5.96 7.37 -3.76
C LYS A 33 5.65 5.87 -3.86
N THR A 34 6.00 5.11 -2.83
CA THR A 34 5.72 3.67 -2.73
C THR A 34 4.26 3.43 -2.33
N ASN A 35 3.54 2.62 -3.10
CA ASN A 35 2.22 2.13 -2.75
C ASN A 35 2.36 0.86 -1.91
N ILE A 36 1.90 0.88 -0.66
CA ILE A 36 1.98 -0.25 0.26
C ILE A 36 0.57 -0.70 0.62
N LEU A 37 0.28 -1.98 0.33
CA LEU A 37 -0.95 -2.66 0.74
C LEU A 37 -0.61 -3.75 1.78
N ILE A 38 -1.25 -3.69 2.94
CA ILE A 38 -1.13 -4.70 3.99
C ILE A 38 -2.40 -5.54 4.01
N ILE A 39 -2.22 -6.86 3.89
CA ILE A 39 -3.31 -7.83 3.92
C ILE A 39 -3.22 -8.64 5.21
N GLY A 40 -4.24 -8.53 6.06
CA GLY A 40 -4.39 -9.35 7.25
C GLY A 40 -5.34 -10.51 6.95
N SER A 41 -4.87 -11.74 7.18
CA SER A 41 -5.67 -12.94 6.94
C SER A 41 -6.06 -13.64 8.25
N GLY A 42 -7.31 -14.08 8.34
CA GLY A 42 -7.85 -14.84 9.47
C GLY A 42 -8.06 -13.99 10.73
N GLY A 43 -8.26 -14.68 11.86
CA GLY A 43 -8.54 -14.04 13.15
C GLY A 43 -7.43 -13.12 13.63
N ALA A 44 -6.23 -13.68 13.76
CA ALA A 44 -5.05 -12.94 14.23
C ALA A 44 -4.65 -11.81 13.27
N GLY A 45 -4.64 -12.08 11.95
CA GLY A 45 -4.26 -11.07 10.95
C GLY A 45 -5.19 -9.87 10.94
N ASN A 46 -6.50 -10.09 11.01
CA ASN A 46 -7.48 -9.00 11.11
C ASN A 46 -7.32 -8.18 12.40
N ASN A 47 -7.01 -8.83 13.53
CA ASN A 47 -6.75 -8.14 14.79
C ASN A 47 -5.48 -7.28 14.73
N THR A 48 -4.43 -7.75 14.08
CA THR A 48 -3.21 -6.97 13.85
C THR A 48 -3.51 -5.77 12.94
N LEU A 49 -4.25 -5.98 11.85
CA LEU A 49 -4.68 -4.90 10.96
C LEU A 49 -5.48 -3.82 11.69
N LEU A 50 -6.37 -4.21 12.59
CA LEU A 50 -7.15 -3.27 13.39
C LEU A 50 -6.25 -2.38 14.29
N ARG A 51 -5.15 -2.92 14.83
CA ARG A 51 -4.19 -2.14 15.60
C ARG A 51 -3.45 -1.13 14.71
N LEU A 52 -2.96 -1.58 13.55
CA LEU A 52 -2.31 -0.72 12.56
C LEU A 52 -3.23 0.41 12.10
N TYR A 53 -4.52 0.12 11.88
CA TYR A 53 -5.51 1.13 11.50
C TYR A 53 -5.74 2.16 12.61
N LYS A 54 -5.83 1.71 13.87
CA LYS A 54 -6.03 2.60 15.04
C LYS A 54 -4.81 3.48 15.34
N GLU A 55 -3.62 3.05 14.97
CA GLU A 55 -2.37 3.83 15.13
C GLU A 55 -2.27 4.98 14.11
N GLY A 56 -3.21 5.10 13.16
CA GLY A 56 -3.28 6.27 12.28
C GLY A 56 -2.25 6.25 11.15
N MET A 57 -1.81 5.08 10.72
CA MET A 57 -0.91 4.90 9.58
C MET A 57 -1.62 5.28 8.26
N THR A 58 -1.64 6.57 7.92
CA THR A 58 -2.41 7.15 6.80
C THR A 58 -1.86 6.85 5.42
N SER A 59 -0.59 6.46 5.31
CA SER A 59 0.06 6.14 4.03
C SER A 59 -0.14 4.69 3.58
N LEU A 60 -0.79 3.85 4.39
CA LEU A 60 -0.93 2.42 4.14
C LEU A 60 -2.35 2.09 3.71
N GLU A 61 -2.47 1.31 2.64
CA GLU A 61 -3.73 0.65 2.31
C GLU A 61 -3.85 -0.64 3.12
N LEU A 62 -5.03 -0.90 3.68
CA LEU A 62 -5.27 -2.03 4.58
C LEU A 62 -6.44 -2.87 4.09
N LEU A 63 -6.26 -4.19 3.99
CA LEU A 63 -7.29 -5.15 3.55
C LEU A 63 -7.40 -6.35 4.50
N ALA A 64 -8.52 -6.48 5.21
CA ALA A 64 -8.81 -7.67 6.01
C ALA A 64 -9.45 -8.77 5.17
N VAL A 65 -8.98 -10.01 5.34
CA VAL A 65 -9.42 -11.19 4.60
C VAL A 65 -9.73 -12.30 5.59
N ASN A 66 -10.90 -12.93 5.46
CA ASN A 66 -11.27 -14.06 6.32
C ASN A 66 -12.32 -14.94 5.65
N THR A 67 -12.45 -16.18 6.12
CA THR A 67 -13.56 -17.09 5.81
C THR A 67 -14.71 -16.95 6.80
N ASP A 68 -14.43 -16.45 8.00
CA ASP A 68 -15.42 -16.14 9.03
C ASP A 68 -16.06 -14.76 8.77
N ALA A 69 -17.35 -14.77 8.45
CA ALA A 69 -18.12 -13.57 8.15
C ALA A 69 -18.41 -12.73 9.39
N GLN A 70 -18.60 -13.36 10.56
CA GLN A 70 -18.87 -12.67 11.81
C GLN A 70 -17.63 -11.91 12.28
N HIS A 71 -16.45 -12.54 12.17
CA HIS A 71 -15.20 -11.89 12.52
C HIS A 71 -14.89 -10.73 11.58
N LEU A 72 -15.11 -10.87 10.27
CA LEU A 72 -14.95 -9.76 9.31
C LEU A 72 -15.91 -8.61 9.58
N LEU A 73 -17.17 -8.89 9.91
CA LEU A 73 -18.17 -7.85 10.20
C LEU A 73 -17.74 -7.00 11.39
N ASN A 74 -17.15 -7.64 12.42
CA ASN A 74 -16.64 -6.99 13.63
C ASN A 74 -15.25 -6.35 13.46
N THR A 75 -14.55 -6.61 12.36
CA THR A 75 -13.24 -5.98 12.11
C THR A 75 -13.44 -4.56 11.58
N SER A 76 -12.99 -3.54 12.34
CA SER A 76 -13.09 -2.13 11.97
C SER A 76 -11.93 -1.64 11.10
N VAL A 77 -11.81 -2.19 9.89
CA VAL A 77 -10.91 -1.67 8.84
C VAL A 77 -11.70 -1.31 7.57
N PRO A 78 -11.24 -0.33 6.78
CA PRO A 78 -12.00 0.19 5.63
C PRO A 78 -12.25 -0.86 4.55
N HIS A 79 -11.26 -1.68 4.19
CA HIS A 79 -11.41 -2.72 3.18
C HIS A 79 -11.45 -4.12 3.80
N ARG A 80 -12.45 -4.91 3.38
CA ARG A 80 -12.75 -6.25 3.91
C ARG A 80 -13.18 -7.18 2.79
N MET A 81 -12.70 -8.42 2.82
CA MET A 81 -13.00 -9.44 1.82
C MET A 81 -13.33 -10.78 2.50
N LEU A 82 -14.56 -11.26 2.28
CA LEU A 82 -14.97 -12.61 2.65
C LEU A 82 -14.52 -13.59 1.55
N ILE A 83 -13.60 -14.48 1.90
CA ILE A 83 -13.16 -15.57 1.01
C ILE A 83 -13.89 -16.87 1.35
N GLY A 84 -13.93 -17.80 0.40
CA GLY A 84 -14.50 -19.13 0.65
C GLY A 84 -16.02 -19.15 0.84
N LYS A 85 -16.77 -18.10 0.46
CA LYS A 85 -18.22 -17.98 0.70
C LYS A 85 -19.04 -19.23 0.33
N VAL A 86 -18.74 -19.89 -0.78
CA VAL A 86 -19.44 -21.13 -1.19
C VAL A 86 -19.00 -22.35 -0.36
N LEU A 87 -17.72 -22.42 -0.02
CA LEU A 87 -17.11 -23.56 0.66
C LEU A 87 -17.41 -23.55 2.17
N THR A 88 -17.19 -22.41 2.84
CA THR A 88 -17.29 -22.25 4.30
C THR A 88 -18.63 -21.67 4.73
N LYS A 89 -19.42 -21.12 3.79
CA LYS A 89 -20.69 -20.43 4.06
C LYS A 89 -20.55 -19.28 5.06
N GLY A 90 -19.34 -18.74 5.25
CA GLY A 90 -19.07 -17.66 6.19
C GLY A 90 -18.86 -18.10 7.64
N LEU A 91 -18.67 -19.40 7.89
CA LEU A 91 -18.55 -19.97 9.25
C LEU A 91 -17.10 -20.16 9.73
N GLY A 92 -16.11 -19.87 8.88
CA GLY A 92 -14.72 -20.26 9.10
C GLY A 92 -14.29 -21.42 8.24
#